data_AF-A0AAD5H852-F1
#
_entry.id   AF-A0AAD5H852-F1
#
_cell.length_a   1.000
_cell.length_b   1.000
_cell.length_c   1.000
_cell.angle_alpha   90.00
_cell.angle_beta   90.00
_cell.angle_gamma   90.00
#
_symmetry.space_group_name_H-M   'P 1'
#
loop_
_entity.id
_entity.type
_entity.pdbx_description
1 polymer ?
#
loop_
_entity_poly.entity_id
_entity_poly.type
_entity_poly.pdbx_seq_one_letter_code
_entity_poly.pdbx_strand_id
1 'polypeptide(L)'
;MASVQQKPSMVQRTRTVVMDVYNDTACLLFTLSFLISVGASIVVLGGLAAMTAFCWDNQPLGLGAGFKMTPSYAAKTMEVMRIEKAAVTSTEGSFQCDKFFRFDWFLWTFQVVWLMIVGLCWYRRTLRKYQSALWAMGATVTAWHFFKINYIISMDQWTMGELHTQGIITAGGLIFCCIGNFFMFLSGANYALTMPRRNELSGVAFPGMNGNSADGKSFNQPDSPHVPSDMA
;
A
#
# COMPACT_ATOMS: atom_id res chain seq x y z
N MET A 1 36.69 5.03 -40.28
CA MET A 1 36.03 3.72 -40.07
C MET A 1 34.58 3.99 -39.69
N ALA A 2 33.64 3.76 -40.61
CA ALA A 2 32.22 3.98 -40.36
C ALA A 2 31.66 2.78 -39.59
N SER A 3 31.11 3.02 -38.40
CA SER A 3 30.42 1.98 -37.62
C SER A 3 29.18 1.52 -38.39
N VAL A 4 29.14 0.25 -38.78
CA VAL A 4 27.95 -0.37 -39.38
C VAL A 4 26.84 -0.35 -38.33
N GLN A 5 25.91 0.59 -38.48
CA GLN A 5 24.71 0.69 -37.64
C GLN A 5 23.80 -0.48 -38.02
N GLN A 6 23.90 -1.58 -37.27
CA GLN A 6 23.10 -2.78 -37.48
C GLN A 6 21.63 -2.42 -37.20
N LYS A 7 20.83 -2.30 -38.27
CA LYS A 7 19.39 -1.99 -38.16
C LYS A 7 18.74 -3.09 -37.29
N PRO A 8 18.04 -2.73 -36.20
CA PRO A 8 17.41 -3.72 -35.33
C PRO A 8 16.42 -4.55 -36.14
N SER A 9 16.43 -5.86 -35.93
CA SER A 9 15.55 -6.77 -36.67
C SER A 9 14.08 -6.43 -36.37
N MET A 10 13.20 -6.71 -37.33
CA MET A 10 11.76 -6.42 -37.19
C MET A 10 11.18 -7.10 -35.93
N VAL A 11 11.67 -8.29 -35.59
CA VAL A 11 11.34 -9.03 -34.36
C VAL A 11 11.76 -8.28 -33.10
N GLN A 12 12.94 -7.66 -33.12
CA GLN A 12 13.47 -6.87 -32.00
C GLN A 12 12.67 -5.56 -31.81
N ARG A 13 12.17 -4.98 -32.90
CA ARG A 13 11.29 -3.80 -32.88
C ARG A 13 9.89 -4.13 -32.35
N THR A 14 9.32 -5.27 -32.72
CA THR A 14 8.01 -5.70 -32.17
C THR A 14 8.12 -6.02 -30.68
N ARG A 15 9.19 -6.67 -30.25
CA ARG A 15 9.40 -7.01 -28.82
C ARG A 15 9.59 -5.78 -27.93
N THR A 16 10.24 -4.74 -28.43
CA THR A 16 10.42 -3.47 -27.71
C THR A 16 9.09 -2.74 -27.55
N VAL A 17 8.31 -2.60 -28.61
CA VAL A 17 6.98 -1.95 -28.56
C VAL A 17 6.02 -2.66 -27.59
N VAL A 18 6.00 -4.00 -27.57
CA VAL A 18 5.13 -4.77 -26.65
C VAL A 18 5.55 -4.57 -25.19
N MET A 19 6.85 -4.49 -24.91
CA MET A 19 7.37 -4.27 -23.56
C MET A 19 7.09 -2.86 -23.04
N ASP A 20 7.20 -1.85 -23.91
CA ASP A 20 6.93 -0.45 -23.56
C ASP A 20 5.44 -0.26 -23.21
N VAL A 21 4.51 -0.79 -24.03
CA VAL A 21 3.07 -0.72 -23.78
C VAL A 21 2.68 -1.44 -22.48
N TYR A 22 3.27 -2.61 -22.21
CA TYR A 22 3.02 -3.34 -20.97
C TYR A 22 3.50 -2.55 -19.74
N ASN A 23 4.66 -1.91 -19.82
CA ASN A 23 5.22 -1.12 -18.73
C ASN A 23 4.39 0.13 -18.43
N ASP A 24 3.96 0.85 -19.47
CA ASP A 24 3.10 2.03 -19.34
C ASP A 24 1.75 1.68 -18.74
N THR A 25 1.17 0.55 -19.14
CA THR A 25 -0.10 0.05 -18.60
C THR A 25 0.04 -0.30 -17.11
N ALA A 26 1.11 -1.01 -16.72
CA ALA A 26 1.36 -1.35 -15.32
C ALA A 26 1.55 -0.09 -14.45
N CYS A 27 2.26 0.91 -14.96
CA CYS A 27 2.46 2.19 -14.27
C CYS A 27 1.14 2.97 -14.10
N LEU A 28 0.29 3.01 -15.13
CA LEU A 28 -1.01 3.67 -15.08
C LEU A 28 -1.96 2.98 -14.10
N LEU A 29 -2.04 1.65 -14.13
CA LEU A 29 -2.85 0.89 -13.17
C LEU A 29 -2.37 1.07 -11.74
N PHE A 30 -1.05 1.08 -11.52
CA PHE A 30 -0.47 1.35 -10.21
C PHE A 30 -0.81 2.76 -9.71
N THR A 31 -0.71 3.76 -10.58
CA THR A 31 -1.03 5.15 -10.26
C THR A 31 -2.50 5.31 -9.90
N LEU A 32 -3.41 4.78 -10.73
CA LEU A 32 -4.84 4.85 -10.49
C LEU A 32 -5.25 4.14 -9.20
N SER A 33 -4.70 2.94 -8.95
CA SER A 33 -5.01 2.18 -7.74
C SER A 33 -4.48 2.86 -6.47
N PHE A 34 -3.31 3.50 -6.54
CA PHE A 34 -2.81 4.35 -5.46
C PHE A 34 -3.75 5.53 -5.18
N LEU A 35 -4.19 6.26 -6.22
CA LEU A 35 -5.11 7.38 -6.07
C LEU A 35 -6.48 6.96 -5.52
N ILE A 36 -7.01 5.82 -5.97
CA ILE A 36 -8.25 5.23 -5.42
C ILE A 36 -8.07 4.94 -3.93
N SER A 37 -6.96 4.33 -3.53
CA SER A 37 -6.71 3.98 -2.14
C SER A 37 -6.55 5.22 -1.24
N VAL A 38 -5.88 6.27 -1.73
CA VAL A 38 -5.77 7.56 -1.03
C VAL A 38 -7.14 8.24 -0.89
N GLY A 39 -7.90 8.36 -1.99
CA GLY A 39 -9.23 8.96 -1.97
C GLY A 39 -10.18 8.21 -1.04
N ALA A 40 -10.14 6.88 -1.07
CA ALA A 40 -10.91 6.02 -0.18
C ALA A 40 -10.53 6.21 1.29
N SER A 41 -9.23 6.36 1.61
CA SER A 41 -8.76 6.64 2.96
C SER A 41 -9.28 7.98 3.50
N ILE A 42 -9.45 8.99 2.64
CA ILE A 42 -10.08 10.28 2.99
C ILE A 42 -11.57 10.11 3.28
N VAL A 43 -12.28 9.28 2.52
CA VAL A 43 -13.70 8.96 2.78
C VAL A 43 -13.85 8.26 4.13
N VAL A 44 -12.98 7.27 4.42
CA VAL A 44 -12.97 6.58 5.72
C VAL A 44 -12.70 7.56 6.87
N LEU A 45 -11.76 8.49 6.69
CA LEU A 45 -11.50 9.55 7.67
C LEU A 45 -12.75 10.37 7.98
N GLY A 46 -13.45 10.84 6.93
CA GLY A 46 -14.66 11.65 7.08
C GLY A 46 -15.77 10.91 7.82
N GLY A 47 -16.06 9.66 7.43
CA GLY A 47 -17.07 8.84 8.08
C GLY A 47 -16.71 8.51 9.53
N LEU A 48 -15.46 8.16 9.80
CA LEU A 48 -14.99 7.86 11.16
C LEU A 48 -15.01 9.09 12.07
N ALA A 49 -14.62 10.26 11.55
CA ALA A 49 -14.72 11.53 12.27
C ALA A 49 -16.18 11.87 12.62
N ALA A 50 -17.10 11.71 11.66
CA ALA A 50 -18.52 11.96 11.89
C ALA A 50 -19.12 11.00 12.94
N MET A 51 -18.80 9.70 12.89
CA MET A 51 -19.24 8.74 13.91
C MET A 51 -18.68 9.05 15.30
N THR A 52 -17.41 9.46 15.36
CA THR A 52 -16.76 9.84 16.62
C THR A 52 -17.40 11.09 17.22
N ALA A 53 -17.66 12.12 16.40
CA ALA A 53 -18.33 13.34 16.81
C ALA A 53 -19.77 13.07 17.29
N PHE A 54 -20.54 12.29 16.53
CA PHE A 54 -21.90 11.89 16.92
C PHE A 54 -21.92 11.17 18.28
N CYS A 55 -20.94 10.30 18.54
CA CYS A 55 -20.84 9.63 19.84
C CYS A 55 -20.57 10.60 20.99
N TRP A 56 -19.70 11.60 20.76
CA TRP A 56 -19.36 12.63 21.74
C TRP A 56 -20.57 13.52 22.06
N ASP A 57 -21.28 13.97 21.03
CA ASP A 57 -22.41 14.90 21.16
C ASP A 57 -23.64 14.27 21.84
N ASN A 58 -23.76 12.94 21.85
CA ASN A 58 -24.89 12.21 22.43
C ASN A 58 -24.60 11.58 23.80
N GLN A 59 -23.57 12.01 24.53
CA GLN A 59 -23.34 11.57 25.91
C GLN A 59 -24.49 12.01 26.85
N PRO A 60 -24.91 11.19 27.84
CA PRO A 60 -24.29 9.95 28.32
C PRO A 60 -24.72 8.67 27.58
N LEU A 61 -25.75 8.75 26.72
CA LEU A 61 -26.26 7.62 25.94
C LEU A 61 -25.21 7.12 24.92
N GLY A 62 -24.34 8.01 24.44
CA GLY A 62 -23.26 7.75 23.49
C GLY A 62 -23.79 7.11 22.20
N LEU A 63 -23.06 6.10 21.72
CA LEU A 63 -23.49 5.24 20.61
C LEU A 63 -24.88 4.60 20.82
N GLY A 64 -25.35 4.46 22.07
CA GLY A 64 -26.68 3.98 22.42
C GLY A 64 -27.84 4.81 21.86
N ALA A 65 -27.61 6.10 21.54
CA ALA A 65 -28.61 6.94 20.87
C ALA A 65 -28.90 6.49 19.43
N GLY A 66 -27.93 5.84 18.77
CA GLY A 66 -28.04 5.34 17.41
C GLY A 66 -28.35 3.84 17.31
N PHE A 67 -28.54 3.14 18.44
CA PHE A 67 -28.80 1.69 18.46
C PHE A 67 -30.28 1.36 18.67
N LYS A 68 -30.79 0.40 17.90
CA LYS A 68 -32.15 -0.15 18.05
C LYS A 68 -32.22 -1.01 19.32
N MET A 69 -33.19 -0.72 20.18
CA MET A 69 -33.42 -1.45 21.45
C MET A 69 -33.95 -2.88 21.24
N THR A 70 -34.59 -3.16 20.10
CA THR A 70 -35.16 -4.47 19.73
C THR A 70 -34.72 -4.85 18.31
N PRO A 71 -33.52 -5.42 18.11
CA PRO A 71 -33.09 -5.99 16.84
C PRO A 71 -33.98 -7.16 16.41
N SER A 72 -34.09 -7.43 15.11
CA SER A 72 -34.97 -8.49 14.62
C SER A 72 -34.41 -9.92 14.77
N TYR A 73 -33.09 -10.18 14.88
CA TYR A 73 -32.56 -11.55 15.07
C TYR A 73 -31.12 -11.68 15.66
N ALA A 74 -30.86 -12.88 16.22
CA ALA A 74 -29.63 -13.60 16.64
C ALA A 74 -28.99 -13.29 18.03
N ALA A 75 -28.98 -14.32 18.90
CA ALA A 75 -28.35 -14.30 20.24
C ALA A 75 -26.82 -14.10 20.20
N LYS A 76 -26.13 -14.52 19.14
CA LYS A 76 -24.67 -14.40 19.00
C LYS A 76 -24.20 -12.95 18.78
N THR A 77 -24.95 -12.15 18.02
CA THR A 77 -24.64 -10.74 17.75
C THR A 77 -24.99 -9.85 18.94
N MET A 78 -26.05 -10.19 19.69
CA MET A 78 -26.35 -9.60 21.01
C MET A 78 -25.18 -9.75 21.99
N GLU A 79 -24.56 -10.94 22.06
CA GLU A 79 -23.43 -11.17 22.98
C GLU A 79 -22.21 -10.33 22.63
N VAL A 80 -21.82 -10.28 21.35
CA VAL A 80 -20.65 -9.47 20.93
C VAL A 80 -20.87 -7.99 21.26
N MET A 81 -22.05 -7.44 20.95
CA MET A 81 -22.37 -6.05 21.26
C MET A 81 -22.47 -5.80 22.76
N ARG A 82 -22.97 -6.77 23.53
CA ARG A 82 -23.02 -6.68 25.00
C ARG A 82 -21.63 -6.72 25.62
N ILE A 83 -20.74 -7.57 25.11
CA ILE A 83 -19.34 -7.68 25.57
C ILE A 83 -18.57 -6.40 25.22
N GLU A 84 -18.71 -5.90 23.98
CA GLU A 84 -18.15 -4.63 23.55
C GLU A 84 -18.67 -3.49 24.44
N LYS A 85 -20.00 -3.35 24.59
CA LYS A 85 -20.61 -2.34 25.47
C LYS A 85 -20.08 -2.44 26.89
N ALA A 86 -19.96 -3.64 27.45
CA ALA A 86 -19.41 -3.84 28.79
C ALA A 86 -17.93 -3.43 28.90
N ALA A 87 -17.13 -3.61 27.85
CA ALA A 87 -15.71 -3.22 27.82
C ALA A 87 -15.49 -1.70 27.72
N VAL A 88 -16.42 -0.97 27.11
CA VAL A 88 -16.34 0.50 26.92
C VAL A 88 -17.23 1.32 27.84
N THR A 89 -17.98 0.69 28.76
CA THR A 89 -18.73 1.44 29.77
C THR A 89 -17.82 1.78 30.96
N SER A 90 -17.81 3.04 31.38
CA SER A 90 -17.07 3.49 32.56
C SER A 90 -17.69 2.95 33.85
N THR A 91 -16.99 3.09 34.97
CA THR A 91 -17.52 2.77 36.31
C THR A 91 -18.76 3.61 36.69
N GLU A 92 -18.99 4.72 35.98
CA GLU A 92 -20.13 5.62 36.16
C GLU A 92 -21.30 5.27 35.22
N GLY A 93 -21.18 4.22 34.40
CA GLY A 93 -22.21 3.81 33.44
C GLY A 93 -22.19 4.60 32.12
N SER A 94 -21.26 5.53 31.93
CA SER A 94 -21.12 6.33 30.70
C SER A 94 -20.35 5.57 29.62
N PHE A 95 -20.77 5.71 28.36
CA PHE A 95 -20.12 5.07 27.22
C PHE A 95 -18.85 5.83 26.81
N GLN A 96 -17.69 5.17 26.82
CA GLN A 96 -16.39 5.76 26.48
C GLN A 96 -16.11 5.67 24.97
N CYS A 97 -16.59 6.67 24.22
CA CYS A 97 -16.41 6.79 22.77
C CYS A 97 -14.94 6.68 22.33
N ASP A 98 -14.02 7.31 23.08
CA ASP A 98 -12.59 7.30 22.75
C ASP A 98 -11.99 5.89 22.73
N LYS A 99 -12.37 5.06 23.70
CA LYS A 99 -11.89 3.67 23.78
C LYS A 99 -12.50 2.81 22.67
N PHE A 100 -13.76 3.06 22.31
CA PHE A 100 -14.45 2.33 21.26
C PHE A 100 -13.81 2.56 19.89
N PHE A 101 -13.59 3.83 19.52
CA PHE A 101 -13.03 4.18 18.20
C PHE A 101 -11.51 4.12 18.15
N ARG A 102 -10.80 3.92 19.27
CA ARG A 102 -9.32 3.89 19.31
C ARG A 102 -8.75 2.91 18.29
N PHE A 103 -9.34 1.72 18.18
CA PHE A 103 -8.85 0.71 17.25
C PHE A 103 -9.13 1.10 15.79
N ASP A 104 -10.29 1.68 15.50
CA ASP A 104 -10.62 2.17 14.15
C ASP A 104 -9.68 3.30 13.70
N TRP A 105 -9.37 4.26 14.59
CA TRP A 105 -8.41 5.32 14.33
C TRP A 105 -6.99 4.80 14.11
N PHE A 106 -6.57 3.79 14.90
CA PHE A 106 -5.30 3.12 14.71
C PHE A 106 -5.21 2.44 13.34
N LEU A 107 -6.26 1.71 12.94
CA LEU A 107 -6.31 1.03 11.65
C LEU A 107 -6.27 2.00 10.47
N TRP A 108 -7.04 3.08 10.53
CA TRP A 108 -6.99 4.13 9.51
C TRP A 108 -5.59 4.74 9.42
N THR A 109 -4.96 5.04 10.56
CA THR A 109 -3.59 5.57 10.60
C THR A 109 -2.60 4.58 9.97
N PHE A 110 -2.77 3.28 10.23
CA PHE A 110 -1.92 2.24 9.66
C PHE A 110 -2.04 2.16 8.13
N GLN A 111 -3.25 2.33 7.56
CA GLN A 111 -3.46 2.48 6.11
C GLN A 111 -2.72 3.71 5.56
N VAL A 112 -2.85 4.87 6.22
CA VAL A 112 -2.20 6.11 5.78
C VAL A 112 -0.67 5.97 5.80
N VAL A 113 -0.11 5.44 6.89
CA VAL A 113 1.34 5.23 7.02
C VAL A 113 1.83 4.29 5.93
N TRP A 114 1.12 3.19 5.67
CA TRP A 114 1.48 2.29 4.60
C TRP A 114 1.44 2.97 3.21
N LEU A 115 0.38 3.73 2.89
CA LEU A 115 0.30 4.50 1.64
C LEU A 115 1.44 5.51 1.52
N MET A 116 1.81 6.19 2.60
CA MET A 116 2.94 7.12 2.62
C MET A 116 4.26 6.41 2.33
N ILE A 117 4.51 5.25 2.93
CA ILE A 117 5.74 4.47 2.68
C ILE A 117 5.75 3.97 1.23
N VAL A 118 4.62 3.49 0.69
CA VAL A 118 4.48 3.09 -0.71
C VAL A 118 4.77 4.27 -1.64
N GLY A 119 4.18 5.43 -1.39
CA GLY A 119 4.39 6.65 -2.17
C GLY A 119 5.85 7.13 -2.14
N LEU A 120 6.50 7.10 -0.97
CA LEU A 120 7.93 7.41 -0.84
C LEU A 120 8.81 6.41 -1.58
N CYS A 121 8.51 5.12 -1.47
CA CYS A 121 9.22 4.06 -2.19
C CYS A 121 9.02 4.16 -3.70
N TRP A 122 7.84 4.58 -4.15
CA TRP A 122 7.54 4.83 -5.55
C TRP A 122 8.31 6.04 -6.07
N TYR A 123 8.26 7.18 -5.37
CA TYR A 123 8.99 8.39 -5.70
C TYR A 123 10.51 8.14 -5.80
N ARG A 124 11.08 7.37 -4.86
CA ARG A 124 12.51 7.00 -4.85
C ARG A 124 12.86 5.85 -5.79
N ARG A 125 11.90 5.26 -6.50
CA ARG A 125 12.08 4.06 -7.35
C ARG A 125 12.71 2.88 -6.60
N THR A 126 12.35 2.70 -5.33
CA THR A 126 12.83 1.63 -4.45
C THR A 126 11.79 0.55 -4.16
N LEU A 127 10.63 0.58 -4.85
CA LEU A 127 9.55 -0.40 -4.67
C LEU A 127 10.06 -1.85 -4.77
N ARG A 128 10.89 -2.15 -5.78
CA ARG A 128 11.48 -3.49 -5.97
C ARG A 128 12.28 -4.01 -4.77
N LYS A 129 12.96 -3.11 -4.05
CA LYS A 129 13.81 -3.49 -2.90
C LYS A 129 12.98 -3.88 -1.67
N TYR A 130 11.87 -3.18 -1.43
CA TYR A 130 11.03 -3.35 -0.25
C TYR A 130 9.72 -4.07 -0.54
N GLN A 131 9.60 -4.66 -1.73
CA GLN A 131 8.35 -5.21 -2.26
C GLN A 131 7.67 -6.18 -1.29
N SER A 132 8.39 -7.17 -0.75
CA SER A 132 7.83 -8.16 0.17
C SER A 132 7.29 -7.53 1.46
N ALA A 133 8.03 -6.61 2.06
CA ALA A 133 7.62 -5.92 3.29
C ALA A 133 6.40 -5.01 3.04
N LEU A 134 6.40 -4.26 1.94
CA LEU A 134 5.27 -3.40 1.57
C LEU A 134 3.99 -4.20 1.31
N TRP A 135 4.09 -5.35 0.65
CA TRP A 135 2.94 -6.21 0.38
C TRP A 135 2.47 -6.97 1.60
N ALA A 136 3.38 -7.40 2.49
CA ALA A 136 3.00 -7.99 3.77
C ALA A 136 2.19 -6.99 4.61
N MET A 137 2.69 -5.75 4.76
CA MET A 137 1.97 -4.68 5.46
C MET A 137 0.62 -4.38 4.79
N GLY A 138 0.61 -4.23 3.47
CA GLY A 138 -0.62 -3.96 2.73
C GLY A 138 -1.65 -5.09 2.87
N ALA A 139 -1.22 -6.35 2.85
CA ALA A 139 -2.09 -7.50 3.05
C ALA A 139 -2.70 -7.49 4.46
N THR A 140 -1.92 -7.16 5.49
CA THR A 140 -2.43 -6.99 6.86
C THR A 140 -3.48 -5.89 6.93
N VAL A 141 -3.22 -4.72 6.34
CA VAL A 141 -4.20 -3.62 6.32
C VAL A 141 -5.49 -4.04 5.60
N THR A 142 -5.35 -4.70 4.45
CA THR A 142 -6.49 -5.14 3.62
C THR A 142 -7.32 -6.20 4.34
N ALA A 143 -6.69 -7.17 5.01
CA ALA A 143 -7.38 -8.14 5.84
C ALA A 143 -8.19 -7.46 6.95
N TRP A 144 -7.64 -6.40 7.55
CA TRP A 144 -8.37 -5.63 8.56
C TRP A 144 -9.56 -4.87 8.01
N HIS A 145 -9.42 -4.24 6.85
CA HIS A 145 -10.55 -3.60 6.18
C HIS A 145 -11.68 -4.59 5.93
N PHE A 146 -11.39 -5.82 5.47
CA PHE A 146 -12.43 -6.85 5.32
C PHE A 146 -13.13 -7.19 6.62
N PHE A 147 -12.37 -7.40 7.70
CA PHE A 147 -12.97 -7.67 9.01
C PHE A 147 -13.89 -6.53 9.45
N LYS A 148 -13.45 -5.27 9.29
CA LYS A 148 -14.24 -4.10 9.67
C LYS A 148 -15.46 -3.87 8.78
N ILE A 149 -15.37 -4.12 7.48
CA ILE A 149 -16.53 -4.08 6.58
C ILE A 149 -17.60 -5.09 7.05
N ASN A 150 -17.20 -6.33 7.33
CA ASN A 150 -18.13 -7.35 7.82
C ASN A 150 -18.73 -6.97 9.18
N TYR A 151 -17.94 -6.35 10.05
CA TYR A 151 -18.43 -5.83 11.33
C TYR A 151 -19.46 -4.71 11.14
N ILE A 152 -19.20 -3.73 10.28
CA ILE A 152 -20.12 -2.62 10.02
C ILE A 152 -21.42 -3.13 9.36
N ILE A 153 -21.33 -4.04 8.40
CA ILE A 153 -22.52 -4.67 7.79
C ILE A 153 -23.31 -5.45 8.84
N SER A 154 -22.64 -6.11 9.78
CA SER A 154 -23.31 -6.79 10.89
C SER A 154 -23.99 -5.79 11.83
N MET A 155 -23.43 -4.59 12.00
CA MET A 155 -24.01 -3.49 12.79
C MET A 155 -25.16 -2.76 12.09
N ASP A 156 -25.33 -2.93 10.79
CA ASP A 156 -26.40 -2.31 9.99
C ASP A 156 -27.79 -2.55 10.57
N GLN A 157 -28.02 -3.78 11.04
CA GLN A 157 -29.29 -4.18 11.65
C GLN A 157 -29.56 -3.49 12.99
N TRP A 158 -28.50 -3.05 13.67
CA TRP A 158 -28.52 -2.50 15.02
C TRP A 158 -28.50 -0.98 15.01
N THR A 159 -27.94 -0.37 13.98
CA THR A 159 -27.78 1.07 13.89
C THR A 159 -28.97 1.72 13.18
N MET A 160 -29.24 2.98 13.52
CA MET A 160 -30.26 3.82 12.87
C MET A 160 -29.79 5.26 12.79
N GLY A 161 -30.49 6.06 11.97
CA GLY A 161 -30.22 7.50 11.83
C GLY A 161 -28.81 7.80 11.33
N GLU A 162 -28.21 8.84 11.88
CA GLU A 162 -26.90 9.35 11.45
C GLU A 162 -25.78 8.33 11.66
N LEU A 163 -25.79 7.59 12.76
CA LEU A 163 -24.79 6.55 13.03
C LEU A 163 -24.75 5.47 11.94
N HIS A 164 -25.93 5.06 11.45
CA HIS A 164 -26.05 4.09 10.38
C HIS A 164 -25.52 4.64 9.05
N THR A 165 -25.94 5.85 8.68
CA THR A 165 -25.48 6.50 7.44
C THR A 165 -23.96 6.67 7.43
N GLN A 166 -23.37 7.15 8.51
CA GLN A 166 -21.91 7.33 8.61
C GLN A 166 -21.16 5.99 8.65
N GLY A 167 -21.75 4.96 9.25
CA GLY A 167 -21.26 3.58 9.18
C GLY A 167 -21.18 3.09 7.74
N ILE A 168 -22.24 3.24 6.96
CA ILE A 168 -22.27 2.85 5.54
C ILE A 168 -21.23 3.61 4.71
N ILE A 169 -21.10 4.93 4.92
CA ILE A 169 -20.08 5.74 4.22
C ILE A 169 -18.68 5.20 4.53
N THR A 170 -18.41 4.89 5.80
CA THR A 170 -17.14 4.32 6.23
C THR A 170 -16.89 2.95 5.61
N ALA A 171 -17.89 2.06 5.59
CA ALA A 171 -17.79 0.76 4.94
C ALA A 171 -17.52 0.88 3.43
N GLY A 172 -18.20 1.81 2.74
CA GLY A 172 -17.94 2.13 1.34
C GLY A 172 -16.50 2.58 1.11
N GLY A 173 -15.99 3.50 1.93
CA GLY A 173 -14.59 3.92 1.90
C GLY A 173 -13.62 2.76 2.11
N LEU A 174 -13.89 1.86 3.07
CA LEU A 174 -13.07 0.67 3.32
C LEU A 174 -13.07 -0.30 2.13
N ILE A 175 -14.21 -0.48 1.45
CA ILE A 175 -14.31 -1.30 0.24
C ILE A 175 -13.42 -0.73 -0.86
N PHE A 176 -13.49 0.58 -1.11
CA PHE A 176 -12.62 1.22 -2.09
C PHE A 176 -11.13 1.16 -1.69
N CYS A 177 -10.81 1.21 -0.40
CA CYS A 177 -9.44 0.95 0.08
C CYS A 177 -9.01 -0.47 -0.28
N CYS A 178 -9.85 -1.49 -0.04
CA CYS A 178 -9.54 -2.87 -0.44
C CYS A 178 -9.30 -2.99 -1.94
N ILE A 179 -10.19 -2.42 -2.76
CA ILE A 179 -10.08 -2.44 -4.22
C ILE A 179 -8.77 -1.79 -4.67
N GLY A 180 -8.46 -0.58 -4.17
CA GLY A 180 -7.21 0.10 -4.46
C GLY A 180 -5.99 -0.71 -4.04
N ASN A 181 -6.01 -1.29 -2.84
CA ASN A 181 -4.91 -2.11 -2.33
C ASN A 181 -4.68 -3.36 -3.18
N PHE A 182 -5.74 -4.08 -3.59
CA PHE A 182 -5.63 -5.24 -4.47
C PHE A 182 -5.04 -4.88 -5.83
N PHE A 183 -5.53 -3.81 -6.45
CA PHE A 183 -4.98 -3.39 -7.74
C PHE A 183 -3.52 -2.93 -7.62
N MET A 184 -3.12 -2.33 -6.49
CA MET A 184 -1.72 -2.04 -6.22
C MET A 184 -0.88 -3.31 -6.05
N PHE A 185 -1.39 -4.39 -5.44
CA PHE A 185 -0.66 -5.66 -5.37
C PHE A 185 -0.45 -6.28 -6.76
N LEU A 186 -1.50 -6.28 -7.59
CA LEU A 186 -1.47 -6.84 -8.94
C LEU A 186 -0.56 -6.06 -9.88
N SER A 187 -0.68 -4.73 -9.89
CA SER A 187 0.12 -3.87 -10.77
C SER A 187 1.52 -3.61 -10.23
N GLY A 188 1.68 -3.49 -8.91
CA GLY A 188 2.93 -3.12 -8.26
C GLY A 188 4.02 -4.18 -8.37
N ALA A 189 3.66 -5.47 -8.38
CA ALA A 189 4.63 -6.54 -8.64
C ALA A 189 5.20 -6.47 -10.06
N ASN A 190 4.33 -6.23 -11.06
CA ASN A 190 4.73 -6.11 -12.46
C ASN A 190 5.51 -4.83 -12.73
N TYR A 191 5.07 -3.71 -12.15
CA TYR A 191 5.75 -2.41 -12.24
C TYR A 191 7.11 -2.40 -11.53
N ALA A 192 7.26 -3.13 -10.42
CA ALA A 192 8.55 -3.23 -9.74
C ALA A 192 9.61 -3.96 -10.59
N LEU A 193 9.21 -4.88 -11.47
CA LEU A 193 10.13 -5.63 -12.34
C LEU A 193 10.72 -4.77 -13.47
N THR A 194 9.99 -3.75 -13.92
CA THR A 194 10.43 -2.84 -14.99
C THR A 194 11.34 -1.72 -14.47
N MET A 195 11.44 -1.56 -13.14
CA MET A 195 12.39 -0.60 -12.55
C MET A 195 13.84 -1.07 -12.71
N PRO A 196 14.74 -0.19 -13.22
CA PRO A 196 16.14 -0.52 -13.39
C PRO A 196 16.79 -0.84 -12.04
N ARG A 197 17.63 -1.88 -11.99
CA ARG A 197 18.40 -2.20 -10.78
C ARG A 197 19.37 -1.05 -10.52
N ARG A 198 19.32 -0.45 -9.33
CA ARG A 198 20.22 0.65 -8.95
C ARG A 198 21.72 0.27 -9.05
N ASN A 199 22.05 -1.02 -8.98
CA ASN A 199 23.41 -1.54 -9.18
C ASN A 199 23.88 -1.52 -10.64
N GLU A 200 23.00 -1.30 -11.61
CA GLU A 200 23.36 -1.17 -13.03
C GLU A 200 23.62 0.30 -13.41
N LEU A 201 23.13 1.25 -12.63
CA LEU A 201 23.35 2.70 -12.84
C LEU A 201 24.67 3.22 -12.26
N SER A 202 25.36 2.46 -11.42
CA SER A 202 26.73 2.79 -10.98
C SER A 202 27.81 2.40 -12.00
N GLY A 203 27.44 1.68 -13.07
CA GLY A 203 28.33 1.29 -14.17
C GLY A 203 28.13 2.09 -15.46
N VAL A 204 27.15 3.01 -15.51
CA VAL A 204 26.95 3.87 -16.67
C VAL A 204 27.86 5.08 -16.52
N ALA A 205 29.03 5.03 -17.17
CA ALA A 205 29.88 6.19 -17.35
C ALA A 205 29.05 7.32 -17.97
N PHE A 206 28.95 8.46 -17.29
CA PHE A 206 28.39 9.67 -17.87
C PHE A 206 29.22 10.05 -19.11
N PRO A 207 28.64 10.11 -20.32
CA PRO A 207 29.35 10.62 -21.48
C PRO A 207 29.51 12.12 -21.27
N GLY A 208 30.68 12.54 -20.76
CA GLY A 208 30.97 13.97 -20.52
C GLY A 208 32.02 14.28 -19.47
N MET A 209 32.41 13.34 -18.59
CA MET A 209 33.55 13.58 -17.69
C MET A 209 34.86 13.09 -18.32
N ASN A 210 35.30 13.82 -19.35
CA ASN A 210 36.73 13.94 -19.64
C ASN A 210 37.30 14.97 -18.65
N GLY A 211 37.85 14.46 -17.56
CA GLY A 211 38.69 15.22 -16.64
C GLY A 211 39.95 14.43 -16.40
N ASN A 212 40.93 14.61 -17.28
CA ASN A 212 42.31 14.26 -17.01
C ASN A 212 42.74 14.88 -15.67
N SER A 213 42.91 14.04 -14.66
CA SER A 213 43.83 14.27 -13.54
C SER A 213 44.11 12.89 -12.95
N ALA A 214 45.09 12.19 -13.50
CA ALA A 214 46.42 12.12 -12.91
C ALA A 214 46.41 11.37 -11.57
N ASP A 215 46.45 10.04 -11.66
CA ASP A 215 47.44 9.25 -10.92
C ASP A 215 47.60 7.91 -11.61
N GLY A 216 48.59 7.88 -12.51
CA GLY A 216 49.03 6.66 -13.18
C GLY A 216 49.71 5.74 -12.18
N LYS A 217 49.08 4.60 -11.91
CA LYS A 217 49.79 3.35 -11.65
C LYS A 217 49.12 2.24 -12.45
N SER A 218 49.60 2.08 -13.68
CA SER A 218 49.52 0.81 -14.40
C SER A 218 50.32 -0.22 -13.60
N PHE A 219 49.65 -1.13 -12.91
CA PHE A 219 50.31 -2.35 -12.47
C PHE A 219 50.41 -3.25 -13.71
N ASN A 220 51.52 -3.09 -14.41
CA ASN A 220 51.95 -4.00 -15.46
C ASN A 220 52.16 -5.38 -14.83
N GLN A 221 51.34 -6.30 -15.31
CA GLN A 221 51.62 -7.70 -15.51
C GLN A 221 53.07 -7.89 -15.99
N PRO A 222 53.93 -8.63 -15.26
CA PRO A 222 55.20 -9.06 -15.79
C PRO A 222 55.01 -10.34 -16.61
N ASP A 223 55.52 -10.28 -17.83
CA ASP A 223 55.59 -11.32 -18.82
C ASP A 223 56.16 -12.64 -18.29
N SER A 224 55.55 -13.72 -18.75
CA SER A 224 56.07 -15.09 -18.71
C SER A 224 57.44 -15.21 -19.41
N PRO A 225 58.46 -15.82 -18.78
CA PRO A 225 59.65 -16.26 -19.50
C PRO A 225 59.46 -17.67 -20.07
N HIS A 226 59.62 -17.73 -21.38
CA HIS A 226 59.88 -18.93 -22.18
C HIS A 226 61.28 -19.48 -21.83
N VAL A 227 61.38 -20.73 -21.37
CA VAL A 227 62.63 -21.53 -21.36
C VAL A 227 62.26 -23.00 -21.66
N PRO A 228 63.09 -23.75 -22.43
CA PRO A 228 62.62 -24.70 -23.43
C PRO A 228 62.65 -26.16 -23.00
N SER A 229 61.91 -26.98 -23.74
CA SER A 229 62.06 -28.42 -23.83
C SER A 229 63.40 -28.79 -24.46
N ASP A 230 64.24 -29.55 -23.75
CA ASP A 230 65.11 -30.56 -24.36
C ASP A 230 65.51 -31.65 -23.33
N MET A 231 65.09 -32.87 -23.66
CA MET A 231 65.74 -34.19 -23.52
C MET A 231 66.65 -34.51 -22.32
N ALA A 232 66.15 -35.37 -21.42
CA ALA A 232 66.74 -36.67 -21.05
C ALA A 232 65.71 -37.51 -20.27
#